data_AF-A0A395M0J0-F1
#
_entry.id   AF-A0A395M0J0-F1
#
_cell.length_a   1.000
_cell.length_b   1.000
_cell.length_c   1.000
_cell.angle_alpha   90.00
_cell.angle_beta   90.00
_cell.angle_gamma   90.00
#
_symmetry.space_group_name_H-M   'P 1'
#
loop_
_entity.id
_entity.type
_entity.pdbx_description
1 polymer ?
#
loop_
_entity_poly.entity_id
_entity_poly.type
_entity_poly.pdbx_seq_one_letter_code
_entity_poly.pdbx_strand_id
1 'polypeptide(L)'
;MRFTPLGVVQGYDETSYRDSLHALLDMNYEYVAIGGLVRYPNQELQKVVEALMREIRRRRREVKVHLLGVLRPALLEQFKELGASSFDSASFMRKAWLRSTMNYLGVDGKWYASIRVPQSFNPLFKKSIGAHSISHERLLKMERAALRALSDYGRKRLSLGATLSAVMEYDSLLERESENLKKLHTRYRHTLESRIWERCPCEVCRTIGVHVVIFRGTNRNKRRGMHNTWMFYQKQMKGKLD
;
A
#
# COMPACT_ATOMS: atom_id res chain seq x y z
N MET A 1 13.68 -15.19 26.32
CA MET A 1 12.80 -14.17 25.72
C MET A 1 11.59 -14.01 26.63
N ARG A 2 11.32 -12.80 27.15
CA ARG A 2 10.17 -12.56 28.04
C ARG A 2 8.99 -12.14 27.18
N PHE A 3 7.88 -12.86 27.25
CA PHE A 3 6.63 -12.48 26.58
C PHE A 3 5.97 -11.31 27.32
N THR A 4 5.53 -10.29 26.59
CA THR A 4 4.74 -9.18 27.12
C THR A 4 3.33 -9.25 26.53
N PRO A 5 2.28 -9.48 27.34
CA PRO A 5 0.92 -9.53 26.83
C PRO A 5 0.46 -8.14 26.38
N LEU A 6 -0.31 -8.10 25.29
CA LEU A 6 -0.91 -6.89 24.74
C LEU A 6 -2.41 -6.89 25.02
N GLY A 7 -2.88 -5.99 25.88
CA GLY A 7 -4.30 -5.83 26.18
C GLY A 7 -4.97 -4.96 25.12
N VAL A 8 -6.11 -5.38 24.58
CA VAL A 8 -6.79 -4.61 23.53
C VAL A 8 -7.97 -3.83 24.10
N VAL A 9 -7.84 -2.50 24.12
CA VAL A 9 -8.91 -1.57 24.45
C VAL A 9 -9.90 -1.52 23.27
N GLN A 10 -11.17 -1.76 23.54
CA GLN A 10 -12.27 -1.70 22.57
C GLN A 10 -13.44 -0.93 23.18
N GLY A 11 -14.25 -0.31 22.32
CA GLY A 11 -15.43 0.42 22.74
C GLY A 11 -16.24 0.89 21.55
N TYR A 12 -17.44 1.41 21.82
CA TYR A 12 -18.34 2.01 20.84
C TYR A 12 -18.51 3.53 21.07
N ASP A 13 -18.14 4.03 22.25
CA ASP A 13 -18.13 5.44 22.64
C ASP A 13 -16.98 5.72 23.63
N GLU A 14 -16.75 7.00 23.99
CA GLU A 14 -15.63 7.37 24.86
C GLU A 14 -15.68 6.64 26.23
N THR A 15 -16.85 6.50 26.83
CA THR A 15 -17.03 5.86 28.14
C THR A 15 -16.62 4.39 28.09
N SER A 16 -17.14 3.62 27.12
CA SER A 16 -16.80 2.21 26.97
C SER A 16 -15.32 1.98 26.68
N TYR A 17 -14.66 2.87 25.91
CA TYR A 17 -13.21 2.82 25.73
C TYR A 17 -12.45 3.05 27.05
N ARG A 18 -12.90 3.99 27.89
CA ARG A 18 -12.28 4.27 29.20
C ARG A 18 -12.44 3.08 30.13
N ASP A 19 -13.63 2.52 30.23
CA ASP A 19 -13.91 1.35 31.08
C ASP A 19 -13.05 0.15 30.67
N SER A 20 -12.95 -0.11 29.35
CA SER A 20 -12.08 -1.14 28.80
C SER A 20 -10.61 -0.90 29.14
N LEU A 21 -10.13 0.33 29.05
CA LEU A 21 -8.76 0.70 29.43
C LEU A 21 -8.53 0.50 30.93
N HIS A 22 -9.43 0.98 31.78
CA HIS A 22 -9.29 0.84 33.23
C HIS A 22 -9.22 -0.62 33.66
N ALA A 23 -10.07 -1.49 33.11
CA ALA A 23 -10.01 -2.93 33.37
C ALA A 23 -8.64 -3.53 33.04
N LEU A 24 -8.03 -3.14 31.91
CA LEU A 24 -6.69 -3.60 31.53
C LEU A 24 -5.59 -3.04 32.44
N LEU A 25 -5.70 -1.78 32.84
CA LEU A 25 -4.75 -1.14 33.75
C LEU A 25 -4.80 -1.74 35.16
N ASP A 26 -5.98 -2.15 35.63
CA ASP A 26 -6.16 -2.83 36.92
C ASP A 26 -5.64 -4.25 36.91
N MET A 27 -5.68 -4.91 35.74
CA MET A 27 -4.99 -6.18 35.48
C MET A 27 -3.46 -6.03 35.33
N ASN A 28 -2.91 -4.82 35.50
CA ASN A 28 -1.48 -4.50 35.38
C ASN A 28 -0.88 -4.73 33.97
N TYR A 29 -1.65 -4.53 32.90
CA TYR A 29 -1.07 -4.53 31.56
C TYR A 29 -0.10 -3.34 31.39
N GLU A 30 1.13 -3.65 30.96
CA GLU A 30 2.18 -2.67 30.65
C GLU A 30 2.20 -2.29 29.15
N TYR A 31 1.43 -3.01 28.34
CA TYR A 31 1.27 -2.73 26.92
C TYR A 31 -0.19 -2.89 26.54
N VAL A 32 -0.79 -1.82 26.05
CA VAL A 32 -2.16 -1.80 25.55
C VAL A 32 -2.21 -1.41 24.07
N ALA A 33 -3.20 -1.92 23.36
CA ALA A 33 -3.54 -1.53 22.01
C ALA A 33 -4.93 -0.91 21.97
N ILE A 34 -5.09 0.17 21.23
CA ILE A 34 -6.39 0.81 21.00
C ILE A 34 -6.92 0.31 19.65
N GLY A 35 -7.96 -0.54 19.71
CA GLY A 35 -8.64 -1.14 18.57
C GLY A 35 -9.90 -0.39 18.15
N GLY A 36 -10.57 -0.85 17.10
CA GLY A 36 -11.92 -0.38 16.73
C GLY A 36 -12.02 0.97 16.01
N LEU A 37 -10.96 1.79 16.02
CA LEU A 37 -11.02 3.18 15.56
C LEU A 37 -10.72 3.39 14.06
N VAL A 38 -10.47 2.34 13.27
CA VAL A 38 -10.04 2.46 11.86
C VAL A 38 -11.04 3.26 11.01
N ARG A 39 -12.34 3.14 11.28
CA ARG A 39 -13.42 3.80 10.53
C ARG A 39 -13.83 5.16 11.10
N TYR A 40 -13.30 5.55 12.25
CA TYR A 40 -13.68 6.79 12.91
C TYR A 40 -13.20 8.01 12.09
N PRO A 41 -14.00 9.09 12.02
CA PRO A 41 -13.55 10.38 11.54
C PRO A 41 -12.35 10.89 12.36
N ASN A 42 -11.50 11.71 11.76
CA ASN A 42 -10.26 12.17 12.42
C ASN A 42 -10.53 12.87 13.76
N GLN A 43 -11.56 13.72 13.84
CA GLN A 43 -11.91 14.44 15.07
C GLN A 43 -12.32 13.48 16.20
N GLU A 44 -13.17 12.49 15.91
CA GLU A 44 -13.62 11.52 16.92
C GLU A 44 -12.48 10.58 17.33
N LEU A 45 -11.66 10.15 16.37
CA LEU A 45 -10.45 9.38 16.65
C LEU A 45 -9.50 10.16 17.59
N GLN A 46 -9.26 11.45 17.33
CA GLN A 46 -8.42 12.30 18.19
C GLN A 46 -8.99 12.38 19.61
N LYS A 47 -10.29 12.69 19.76
CA LYS A 47 -10.95 12.78 21.06
C LYS A 47 -10.78 11.51 21.90
N VAL A 48 -11.05 10.34 21.30
CA VAL A 48 -10.92 9.05 21.99
C VAL A 48 -9.47 8.78 22.37
N VAL A 49 -8.51 8.96 21.45
CA VAL A 49 -7.10 8.72 21.77
C VAL A 49 -6.60 9.69 22.84
N GLU A 50 -6.92 10.98 22.77
CA GLU A 50 -6.55 11.98 23.78
C GLU A 50 -7.16 11.68 25.16
N ALA A 51 -8.42 11.26 25.20
CA ALA A 51 -9.09 10.81 26.42
C ALA A 51 -8.32 9.66 27.08
N LEU A 52 -8.00 8.61 26.32
CA LEU A 52 -7.30 7.43 26.83
C LEU A 52 -5.84 7.72 27.22
N MET A 53 -5.12 8.51 26.42
CA MET A 53 -3.75 8.88 26.73
C MET A 53 -3.66 9.74 28.01
N ARG A 54 -4.65 10.58 28.30
CA ARG A 54 -4.74 11.32 29.57
C ARG A 54 -4.86 10.38 30.77
N GLU A 55 -5.68 9.33 30.68
CA GLU A 55 -5.82 8.34 31.76
C GLU A 55 -4.53 7.54 31.96
N ILE A 56 -3.89 7.13 30.86
CA ILE A 56 -2.62 6.39 30.89
C ILE A 56 -1.52 7.22 31.58
N ARG A 57 -1.40 8.50 31.25
CA ARG A 57 -0.39 9.40 31.84
C ARG A 57 -0.54 9.62 33.35
N ARG A 58 -1.74 9.40 33.91
CA ARG A 58 -1.95 9.49 35.37
C ARG A 58 -1.38 8.30 36.13
N ARG A 59 -1.01 7.21 35.44
CA ARG A 59 -0.39 6.04 36.07
C ARG A 59 1.07 6.33 36.40
N ARG A 60 1.53 5.84 37.56
CA ARG A 60 2.94 5.93 37.96
C ARG A 60 3.86 5.03 37.12
N ARG A 61 3.31 3.95 36.55
CA ARG A 61 4.04 3.01 35.71
C ARG A 61 3.86 3.40 34.25
N GLU A 62 4.93 3.28 33.48
CA GLU A 62 4.88 3.45 32.03
C GLU A 62 4.00 2.37 31.41
N VAL A 63 3.09 2.77 30.52
CA VAL A 63 2.25 1.87 29.73
C VAL A 63 2.48 2.20 28.27
N LYS A 64 2.93 1.21 27.51
CA LYS A 64 3.10 1.34 26.07
C LYS A 64 1.75 1.31 25.37
N VAL A 65 1.63 2.08 24.29
CA VAL A 65 0.37 2.19 23.55
C VAL A 65 0.60 1.88 22.07
N HIS A 66 -0.21 0.98 21.53
CA HIS A 66 -0.27 0.66 20.12
C HIS A 66 -1.59 1.12 19.50
N LEU A 67 -1.54 1.80 18.36
CA LEU A 67 -2.75 2.15 17.60
C LEU A 67 -3.00 1.13 16.48
N LEU A 68 -4.04 0.31 16.63
CA LEU A 68 -4.34 -0.78 15.69
C LEU A 68 -4.97 -0.27 14.40
N GLY A 69 -4.28 -0.47 13.28
CA GLY A 69 -4.75 -0.16 11.93
C GLY A 69 -4.98 1.33 11.66
N VAL A 70 -4.67 2.21 12.60
CA VAL A 70 -4.85 3.66 12.49
C VAL A 70 -3.61 4.29 11.87
N LEU A 71 -3.65 4.46 10.55
CA LEU A 71 -2.64 5.24 9.83
C LEU A 71 -3.25 6.47 9.19
N ARG A 72 -3.10 7.60 9.87
CA ARG A 72 -3.53 8.91 9.41
C ARG A 72 -2.31 9.81 9.35
N PRO A 73 -1.65 9.99 8.19
CA PRO A 73 -0.42 10.78 8.09
C PRO A 73 -0.51 12.16 8.76
N ALA A 74 -1.68 12.81 8.68
CA ALA A 74 -1.93 14.10 9.31
C ALA A 74 -1.98 14.09 10.85
N LEU A 75 -2.19 12.93 11.47
CA LEU A 75 -2.34 12.77 12.93
C LEU A 75 -1.15 12.06 13.59
N LEU A 76 -0.18 11.58 12.79
CA LEU A 76 0.91 10.75 13.32
C LEU A 76 1.78 11.50 14.32
N GLU A 77 2.18 12.74 14.00
CA GLU A 77 2.98 13.56 14.91
C GLU A 77 2.21 13.85 16.20
N GLN A 78 0.93 14.21 16.11
CA GLN A 78 0.08 14.42 17.28
C GLN A 78 -0.02 13.15 18.14
N PHE A 79 -0.24 11.97 17.55
CA PHE A 79 -0.31 10.73 18.32
C PHE A 79 1.03 10.38 18.98
N LYS A 80 2.14 10.67 18.31
CA LYS A 80 3.48 10.52 18.87
C LYS A 80 3.70 11.46 20.06
N GLU A 81 3.34 12.73 19.94
CA GLU A 81 3.36 13.72 21.04
C GLU A 81 2.43 13.32 22.20
N LEU A 82 1.30 12.69 21.89
CA LEU A 82 0.40 12.14 22.89
C LEU A 82 1.01 10.94 23.65
N GLY A 83 2.06 10.32 23.12
CA GLY A 83 2.79 9.21 23.74
C GLY A 83 2.49 7.84 23.13
N ALA A 84 1.88 7.78 21.95
CA ALA A 84 1.67 6.51 21.25
C ALA A 84 3.04 5.88 20.92
N SER A 85 3.25 4.65 21.38
CA SER A 85 4.54 3.96 21.23
C SER A 85 4.69 3.30 19.85
N SER A 86 3.58 2.95 19.20
CA SER A 86 3.58 2.23 17.92
C SER A 86 2.22 2.30 17.22
N PHE A 87 2.20 2.00 15.92
CA PHE A 87 0.99 1.85 15.12
C PHE A 87 1.22 0.84 14.00
N ASP A 88 0.17 0.30 13.41
CA ASP A 88 0.26 -0.55 12.22
C ASP A 88 -0.67 -0.10 11.08
N SER A 89 -0.35 -0.55 9.86
CA SER A 89 -1.27 -0.38 8.74
C SER A 89 -1.00 -1.32 7.58
N ALA A 90 -2.07 -1.94 7.10
CA ALA A 90 -2.07 -2.61 5.80
C ALA A 90 -2.29 -1.64 4.62
N SER A 91 -2.49 -0.33 4.86
CA SER A 91 -2.96 0.60 3.81
C SER A 91 -1.99 0.78 2.65
N PHE A 92 -0.70 1.03 2.95
CA PHE A 92 0.34 1.21 1.92
C PHE A 92 0.63 -0.08 1.17
N MET A 93 0.62 -1.21 1.89
CA MET A 93 0.75 -2.53 1.30
C MET A 93 -0.40 -2.80 0.33
N ARG A 94 -1.65 -2.68 0.78
CA ARG A 94 -2.85 -3.00 -0.03
C ARG A 94 -3.06 -2.08 -1.22
N LYS A 95 -2.61 -0.83 -1.16
CA LYS A 95 -2.61 0.10 -2.31
C LYS A 95 -1.91 -0.48 -3.54
N ALA A 96 -0.92 -1.35 -3.35
CA ALA A 96 -0.23 -2.02 -4.45
C ALA A 96 -1.15 -2.87 -5.36
N TRP A 97 -2.34 -3.28 -4.91
CA TRP A 97 -3.30 -4.02 -5.74
C TRP A 97 -4.77 -3.61 -5.64
N LEU A 98 -5.18 -2.81 -4.66
CA LEU A 98 -6.59 -2.39 -4.50
C LEU A 98 -6.97 -1.08 -5.21
N ARG A 99 -5.99 -0.30 -5.68
CA ARG A 99 -6.24 0.97 -6.40
C ARG A 99 -5.88 0.82 -7.88
N SER A 100 -6.49 1.62 -8.76
CA SER A 100 -6.14 1.60 -10.19
C SER A 100 -4.94 2.50 -10.53
N THR A 101 -4.65 3.50 -9.69
CA THR A 101 -3.68 4.57 -10.00
C THR A 101 -2.53 4.71 -9.01
N MET A 102 -2.73 4.29 -7.77
CA MET A 102 -1.80 4.51 -6.67
C MET A 102 -1.18 3.18 -6.23
N ASN A 103 -0.37 2.58 -7.11
CA ASN A 103 0.13 1.22 -6.87
C ASN A 103 1.57 1.19 -6.38
N TYR A 104 2.41 2.12 -6.84
CA TYR A 104 3.82 2.21 -6.50
C TYR A 104 4.12 3.58 -5.89
N LEU A 105 4.66 3.61 -4.67
CA LEU A 105 5.10 4.83 -4.00
C LEU A 105 6.55 5.12 -4.39
N GLY A 106 6.79 6.20 -5.12
CA GLY A 106 8.13 6.61 -5.57
C GLY A 106 8.99 7.18 -4.45
N VAL A 107 10.31 7.21 -4.70
CA VAL A 107 11.28 7.85 -3.79
C VAL A 107 11.08 9.34 -3.64
N ASP A 108 10.42 9.97 -4.61
CA ASP A 108 9.97 11.35 -4.62
C ASP A 108 8.67 11.57 -3.82
N GLY A 109 8.16 10.53 -3.14
CA GLY A 109 6.90 10.57 -2.40
C GLY A 109 5.64 10.60 -3.27
N LYS A 110 5.75 10.52 -4.59
CA LYS A 110 4.61 10.53 -5.51
C LYS A 110 4.10 9.11 -5.78
N TRP A 111 2.83 9.01 -6.17
CA TRP A 111 2.20 7.73 -6.52
C TRP A 111 2.24 7.50 -8.03
N TYR A 112 2.59 6.27 -8.39
CA TYR A 112 2.69 5.80 -9.76
C TYR A 112 1.74 4.64 -10.01
N ALA A 113 1.19 4.58 -11.22
CA ALA A 113 0.32 3.51 -11.66
C ALA A 113 1.16 2.30 -12.04
N SER A 114 0.69 1.10 -11.69
CA SER A 114 1.33 -0.13 -12.16
C SER A 114 0.81 -0.53 -13.54
N ILE A 115 1.70 -1.03 -14.39
CA ILE A 115 1.41 -1.49 -15.74
C ILE A 115 0.74 -2.86 -15.69
N ARG A 116 -0.51 -2.98 -16.15
CA ARG A 116 -1.25 -4.24 -16.09
C ARG A 116 -0.86 -5.17 -17.22
N VAL A 117 -0.45 -6.39 -16.83
CA VAL A 117 -0.20 -7.49 -17.77
C VAL A 117 -0.80 -8.77 -17.16
N PRO A 118 -2.14 -8.88 -17.12
CA PRO A 118 -2.82 -10.05 -16.57
C PRO A 118 -2.42 -11.35 -17.26
N GLN A 119 -2.55 -12.47 -16.56
CA GLN A 119 -2.21 -13.79 -17.11
C GLN A 119 -3.34 -14.23 -18.05
N SER A 120 -3.02 -14.64 -19.29
CA SER A 120 -4.04 -15.04 -20.27
C SER A 120 -4.91 -16.21 -19.81
N PHE A 121 -4.39 -17.05 -18.92
CA PHE A 121 -5.13 -18.16 -18.32
C PHE A 121 -5.99 -17.77 -17.11
N ASN A 122 -5.91 -16.53 -16.62
CA ASN A 122 -6.68 -16.10 -15.45
C ASN A 122 -8.19 -16.03 -15.80
N PRO A 123 -9.08 -16.72 -15.07
CA PRO A 123 -10.51 -16.72 -15.37
C PRO A 123 -11.17 -15.33 -15.37
N LEU A 124 -10.75 -14.43 -14.46
CA LEU A 124 -11.26 -13.06 -14.41
C LEU A 124 -10.80 -12.25 -15.61
N PHE A 125 -9.57 -12.47 -16.08
CA PHE A 125 -9.07 -11.84 -17.30
C PHE A 125 -9.88 -12.29 -18.53
N LYS A 126 -10.12 -13.60 -18.66
CA LYS A 126 -10.96 -14.14 -19.74
C LYS A 126 -12.37 -13.55 -19.73
N LYS A 127 -12.98 -13.37 -18.55
CA LYS A 127 -14.27 -12.69 -18.42
C LYS A 127 -14.21 -11.21 -18.85
N SER A 128 -13.10 -10.51 -18.54
CA SER A 128 -12.93 -9.08 -18.87
C SER A 128 -12.59 -8.78 -20.32
N ILE A 129 -12.29 -9.78 -21.15
CA ILE A 129 -12.02 -9.60 -22.58
C ILE A 129 -13.34 -9.51 -23.39
N GLY A 130 -14.48 -9.83 -22.75
CA GLY A 130 -15.81 -9.68 -23.33
C GLY A 130 -15.98 -10.38 -24.67
N ALA A 131 -16.59 -9.69 -25.65
CA ALA A 131 -16.96 -10.23 -26.96
C ALA A 131 -15.77 -10.40 -27.94
N HIS A 132 -14.54 -10.07 -27.54
CA HIS A 132 -13.38 -10.23 -28.43
C HIS A 132 -13.13 -11.72 -28.69
N SER A 133 -13.47 -12.15 -29.91
CA SER A 133 -13.15 -13.49 -30.42
C SER A 133 -11.66 -13.58 -30.74
N ILE A 134 -10.83 -13.70 -29.70
CA ILE A 134 -9.37 -13.83 -29.82
C ILE A 134 -8.96 -15.24 -29.43
N SER A 135 -8.17 -15.89 -30.29
CA SER A 135 -7.64 -17.23 -29.99
C SER A 135 -6.71 -17.22 -28.78
N HIS A 136 -6.70 -18.32 -28.03
CA HIS A 136 -5.80 -18.47 -26.88
C HIS A 136 -4.33 -18.27 -27.24
N GLU A 137 -3.91 -18.75 -28.42
CA GLU A 137 -2.56 -18.57 -28.94
C GLU A 137 -2.20 -17.09 -29.12
N ARG A 138 -3.12 -16.30 -29.70
CA ARG A 138 -2.91 -14.86 -29.89
C ARG A 138 -2.81 -14.13 -28.56
N LEU A 139 -3.66 -14.46 -27.57
CA LEU A 139 -3.56 -13.90 -26.21
C LEU A 139 -2.19 -14.18 -25.58
N LEU A 140 -1.70 -15.42 -25.66
CA LEU A 140 -0.38 -15.80 -25.16
C LEU A 140 0.75 -15.04 -25.87
N LYS A 141 0.65 -14.85 -27.18
CA LYS A 141 1.63 -14.09 -27.97
C LYS A 141 1.69 -12.63 -27.53
N MET A 142 0.54 -11.98 -27.39
CA MET A 142 0.44 -10.58 -26.96
C MET A 142 0.92 -10.39 -25.51
N GLU A 143 0.54 -11.30 -24.61
CA GLU A 143 1.00 -11.33 -23.23
C GLU A 143 2.54 -11.42 -23.13
N ARG A 144 3.13 -12.35 -23.89
CA ARG A 144 4.59 -12.52 -23.96
C ARG A 144 5.27 -11.31 -24.55
N ALA A 145 4.70 -10.69 -25.59
CA ALA A 145 5.22 -9.47 -26.19
C ALA A 145 5.26 -8.31 -25.19
N ALA A 146 4.16 -8.07 -24.47
CA ALA A 146 4.08 -7.03 -23.43
C ALA A 146 5.11 -7.26 -22.30
N LEU A 147 5.25 -8.51 -21.82
CA LEU A 147 6.22 -8.85 -20.77
C LEU A 147 7.67 -8.68 -21.25
N ARG A 148 7.99 -9.13 -22.47
CA ARG A 148 9.32 -8.96 -23.06
C ARG A 148 9.66 -7.48 -23.24
N ALA A 149 8.73 -6.70 -23.79
CA ALA A 149 8.91 -5.27 -23.99
C ALA A 149 9.22 -4.54 -22.67
N LEU A 150 8.47 -4.82 -21.60
CA LEU A 150 8.76 -4.24 -20.28
C LEU A 150 10.12 -4.68 -19.73
N SER A 151 10.48 -5.95 -19.90
CA SER A 151 11.76 -6.50 -19.44
C SER A 151 12.95 -5.85 -20.19
N ASP A 152 12.85 -5.73 -21.52
CA ASP A 152 13.87 -5.11 -22.37
C ASP A 152 13.96 -3.60 -22.15
N TYR A 153 12.83 -2.93 -21.92
CA TYR A 153 12.81 -1.53 -21.46
C TYR A 153 13.54 -1.35 -20.13
N GLY A 154 13.30 -2.26 -19.17
CA GLY A 154 14.02 -2.29 -17.91
C GLY A 154 15.54 -2.43 -18.09
N ARG A 155 15.97 -3.22 -19.08
CA ARG A 155 17.39 -3.39 -19.45
C ARG A 155 17.93 -2.32 -20.42
N LYS A 156 17.15 -1.28 -20.72
CA LYS A 156 17.51 -0.20 -21.68
C LYS A 156 17.76 -0.71 -23.10
N ARG A 157 17.10 -1.80 -23.51
CA ARG A 157 17.19 -2.43 -24.85
C ARG A 157 16.00 -2.10 -25.76
N LEU A 158 14.97 -1.45 -25.23
CA LEU A 158 13.78 -1.06 -26.00
C LEU A 158 13.40 0.39 -25.65
N SER A 159 12.87 1.13 -26.63
CA SER A 159 12.43 2.51 -26.42
C SER A 159 11.13 2.59 -25.62
N LEU A 160 10.87 3.75 -24.99
CA LEU A 160 9.63 4.01 -24.27
C LEU A 160 8.40 3.86 -25.18
N GLY A 161 8.46 4.40 -26.39
CA GLY A 161 7.36 4.35 -27.36
C GLY A 161 7.00 2.92 -27.77
N ALA A 162 8.01 2.12 -28.14
CA ALA A 162 7.80 0.72 -28.50
C ALA A 162 7.25 -0.11 -27.32
N THR A 163 7.75 0.17 -26.10
CA THR A 163 7.26 -0.49 -24.88
C THR A 163 5.81 -0.17 -24.59
N LEU A 164 5.44 1.11 -24.67
CA LEU A 164 4.06 1.56 -24.47
C LEU A 164 3.13 0.95 -25.52
N SER A 165 3.54 0.91 -26.78
CA SER A 165 2.76 0.30 -27.86
C SER A 165 2.44 -1.16 -27.56
N ALA A 166 3.45 -2.00 -27.26
CA ALA A 166 3.25 -3.42 -26.96
C ALA A 166 2.37 -3.67 -25.71
N VAL A 167 2.52 -2.84 -24.68
CA VAL A 167 1.70 -2.94 -23.46
C VAL A 167 0.25 -2.53 -23.74
N MET A 168 0.04 -1.41 -24.45
CA MET A 168 -1.29 -0.90 -24.73
C MET A 168 -2.05 -1.81 -25.69
N GLU A 169 -1.38 -2.49 -26.62
CA GLU A 169 -1.99 -3.50 -27.50
C GLU A 169 -2.59 -4.67 -26.71
N TYR A 170 -1.93 -5.11 -25.64
CA TYR A 170 -2.47 -6.15 -24.76
C TYR A 170 -3.53 -5.61 -23.79
N ASP A 171 -3.33 -4.39 -23.26
CA ASP A 171 -4.26 -3.77 -22.31
C ASP A 171 -5.58 -3.38 -22.98
N SER A 172 -5.58 -3.00 -24.27
CA SER A 172 -6.80 -2.63 -25.02
C SER A 172 -7.79 -3.78 -25.17
N LEU A 173 -7.38 -5.02 -24.91
CA LEU A 173 -8.28 -6.18 -24.87
C LEU A 173 -9.18 -6.19 -23.63
N LEU A 174 -8.88 -5.39 -22.62
CA LEU A 174 -9.65 -5.32 -21.38
C LEU A 174 -10.85 -4.37 -21.55
N GLU A 175 -12.05 -4.89 -21.35
CA GLU A 175 -13.23 -4.05 -21.14
C GLU A 175 -13.08 -3.29 -19.81
N ARG A 176 -13.08 -1.96 -19.89
CA ARG A 176 -12.92 -1.06 -18.74
C ARG A 176 -14.12 -0.13 -18.64
N GLU A 177 -14.97 -0.36 -17.64
CA GLU A 177 -16.15 0.48 -17.39
C GLU A 177 -15.79 1.92 -16.96
N SER A 178 -14.58 2.17 -16.44
CA SER A 178 -14.26 3.40 -15.69
C SER A 178 -13.03 4.21 -16.13
N GLU A 179 -12.18 3.70 -17.03
CA GLU A 179 -10.94 4.40 -17.44
C GLU A 179 -10.80 4.47 -18.96
N ASN A 180 -10.86 5.69 -19.50
CA ASN A 180 -10.52 5.95 -20.90
C ASN A 180 -9.05 5.58 -21.18
N LEU A 181 -8.81 4.81 -22.25
CA LEU A 181 -7.48 4.36 -22.70
C LEU A 181 -6.44 5.49 -22.78
N LYS A 182 -6.84 6.71 -23.16
CA LYS A 182 -5.93 7.88 -23.19
C LYS A 182 -5.34 8.19 -21.81
N LYS A 183 -6.17 8.20 -20.75
CA LYS A 183 -5.71 8.46 -19.38
C LYS A 183 -4.78 7.36 -18.89
N LEU A 184 -5.06 6.11 -19.25
CA LEU A 184 -4.22 4.97 -18.90
C LEU A 184 -2.84 5.07 -19.56
N HIS A 185 -2.82 5.33 -20.87
CA HIS A 185 -1.57 5.54 -21.61
C HIS A 185 -0.71 6.64 -20.98
N THR A 186 -1.30 7.78 -20.60
CA THR A 186 -0.58 8.87 -19.92
C THR A 186 0.03 8.41 -18.59
N ARG A 187 -0.69 7.62 -17.79
CA ARG A 187 -0.19 7.10 -16.51
C ARG A 187 0.92 6.05 -16.68
N TYR A 188 0.79 5.16 -17.67
CA TYR A 188 1.83 4.20 -18.00
C TYR A 188 3.08 4.91 -18.51
N ARG A 189 2.92 5.92 -19.39
CA ARG A 189 4.02 6.76 -19.87
C ARG A 189 4.74 7.43 -18.71
N HIS A 190 4.01 8.14 -17.85
CA HIS A 190 4.59 8.81 -16.68
C HIS A 190 5.40 7.84 -15.81
N THR A 191 4.88 6.63 -15.58
CA THR A 191 5.59 5.62 -14.78
C THR A 191 6.85 5.13 -15.47
N LEU A 192 6.77 4.72 -16.74
CA LEU A 192 7.91 4.18 -17.48
C LEU A 192 8.99 5.24 -17.71
N GLU A 193 8.60 6.43 -18.15
CA GLU A 193 9.49 7.58 -18.39
C GLU A 193 10.26 8.00 -17.14
N SER A 194 9.59 8.03 -15.98
CA SER A 194 10.26 8.37 -14.71
C SER A 194 11.35 7.39 -14.29
N ARG A 195 11.23 6.12 -14.71
CA ARG A 195 12.06 4.98 -14.25
C ARG A 195 12.28 4.99 -12.73
N ILE A 196 11.30 5.47 -11.96
CA ILE A 196 11.47 5.83 -10.54
C ILE A 196 11.89 4.65 -9.65
N TRP A 197 11.67 3.42 -10.10
CA TRP A 197 12.13 2.20 -9.43
C TRP A 197 13.65 2.03 -9.43
N GLU A 198 14.35 2.56 -10.43
CA GLU A 198 15.82 2.49 -10.52
C GLU A 198 16.51 3.37 -9.48
N ARG A 199 15.80 4.41 -9.00
CA ARG A 199 16.27 5.32 -7.95
C ARG A 199 15.98 4.78 -6.54
N CYS A 200 15.25 3.68 -6.41
CA CYS A 200 14.88 3.14 -5.11
C CYS A 200 15.92 2.15 -4.58
N PRO A 201 16.48 2.39 -3.38
CA PRO A 201 17.52 1.51 -2.82
C PRO A 201 16.95 0.27 -2.12
N CYS A 202 15.63 0.06 -2.10
CA CYS A 202 15.03 -1.08 -1.40
C CYS A 202 15.36 -2.40 -2.11
N GLU A 203 15.41 -3.48 -1.32
CA GLU A 203 15.77 -4.81 -1.82
C GLU A 203 14.83 -5.30 -2.95
N VAL A 204 13.54 -4.96 -2.86
CA VAL A 204 12.57 -5.32 -3.90
C VAL A 204 12.95 -4.66 -5.23
N CYS A 205 13.13 -3.34 -5.25
CA CYS A 205 13.41 -2.60 -6.48
C CYS A 205 14.76 -3.00 -7.09
N ARG A 206 15.81 -3.18 -6.27
CA ARG A 206 17.12 -3.64 -6.75
C ARG A 206 17.06 -5.03 -7.39
N THR A 207 16.30 -5.95 -6.79
CA THR A 207 16.27 -7.34 -7.24
C THR A 207 15.36 -7.58 -8.44
N ILE A 208 14.22 -6.89 -8.55
CA ILE A 208 13.26 -7.14 -9.65
C ILE A 208 13.13 -6.01 -10.67
N GLY A 209 13.75 -4.85 -10.43
CA GLY A 209 13.76 -3.70 -11.35
C GLY A 209 12.36 -3.33 -11.84
N VAL A 210 12.22 -3.15 -13.15
CA VAL A 210 10.95 -2.82 -13.82
C VAL A 210 9.79 -3.75 -13.44
N HIS A 211 10.05 -5.00 -13.03
CA HIS A 211 8.99 -5.91 -12.62
C HIS A 211 8.25 -5.43 -11.37
N VAL A 212 8.80 -4.53 -10.56
CA VAL A 212 8.08 -3.97 -9.40
C VAL A 212 6.85 -3.18 -9.82
N VAL A 213 6.90 -2.48 -10.97
CA VAL A 213 5.79 -1.67 -11.48
C VAL A 213 4.82 -2.46 -12.36
N ILE A 214 5.03 -3.77 -12.56
CA ILE A 214 4.09 -4.62 -13.31
C ILE A 214 3.00 -5.14 -12.38
N PHE A 215 1.74 -4.88 -12.71
CA PHE A 215 0.58 -5.46 -12.05
C PHE A 215 0.26 -6.82 -12.68
N ARG A 216 0.71 -7.89 -12.00
CA ARG A 216 0.53 -9.26 -12.46
C ARG A 216 0.85 -10.26 -11.36
N GLY A 217 -0.14 -11.06 -10.97
CA GLY A 217 0.02 -12.14 -10.00
C GLY A 217 0.25 -11.66 -8.56
N THR A 218 -0.06 -12.54 -7.60
CA THR A 218 -0.08 -12.18 -6.18
C THR A 218 1.30 -11.86 -5.62
N ASN A 219 2.32 -12.67 -5.92
CA ASN A 219 3.66 -12.50 -5.34
C ASN A 219 4.29 -11.16 -5.73
N ARG A 220 4.18 -10.76 -7.00
CA ARG A 220 4.71 -9.48 -7.48
C ARG A 220 3.98 -8.29 -6.84
N ASN A 221 2.65 -8.36 -6.79
CA ASN A 221 1.83 -7.32 -6.16
C ASN A 221 2.15 -7.18 -4.66
N LYS A 222 2.36 -8.29 -3.94
CA LYS A 222 2.79 -8.29 -2.53
C LYS A 222 4.20 -7.71 -2.35
N ARG A 223 5.16 -8.04 -3.22
CA ARG A 223 6.51 -7.44 -3.20
C ARG A 223 6.45 -5.93 -3.38
N ARG A 224 5.66 -5.42 -4.33
CA ARG A 224 5.39 -3.97 -4.47
C ARG A 224 4.72 -3.39 -3.21
N GLY A 225 3.83 -4.14 -2.57
CA GLY A 225 3.24 -3.76 -1.28
C GLY A 225 4.28 -3.59 -0.18
N MET A 226 5.25 -4.50 -0.06
CA MET A 226 6.36 -4.39 0.90
C MET A 226 7.24 -3.18 0.62
N HIS A 227 7.52 -2.90 -0.67
CA HIS A 227 8.18 -1.66 -1.08
C HIS A 227 7.40 -0.42 -0.60
N ASN A 228 6.10 -0.35 -0.83
CA ASN A 228 5.29 0.81 -0.39
C ASN A 228 5.31 1.00 1.13
N THR A 229 5.22 -0.09 1.90
CA THR A 229 5.32 -0.05 3.37
C THR A 229 6.70 0.45 3.81
N TRP A 230 7.77 -0.05 3.19
CA TRP A 230 9.13 0.38 3.49
C TRP A 230 9.35 1.86 3.14
N MET A 231 8.88 2.32 1.98
CA MET A 231 8.94 3.72 1.58
C MET A 231 8.22 4.63 2.57
N PHE A 232 7.03 4.21 3.02
CA PHE A 232 6.30 4.94 4.05
C PHE A 232 7.09 5.00 5.37
N TYR A 233 7.59 3.86 5.84
CA TYR A 233 8.41 3.79 7.05
C TYR A 233 9.64 4.71 6.97
N GLN A 234 10.38 4.67 5.86
CA GLN A 234 11.53 5.56 5.64
C GLN A 234 11.13 7.03 5.72
N LYS A 235 10.01 7.42 5.11
CA LYS A 235 9.50 8.79 5.18
C LYS A 235 9.18 9.22 6.62
N GLN A 236 8.62 8.34 7.44
CA GLN A 236 8.32 8.64 8.85
C GLN A 236 9.58 8.68 9.73
N MET A 237 10.54 7.79 9.50
CA MET A 237 11.76 7.73 10.32
C MET A 237 12.79 8.79 9.97
N LYS A 238 12.89 9.18 8.69
CA LYS A 238 13.93 10.12 8.23
C LYS A 238 13.50 11.59 8.23
N GLY A 239 12.22 11.90 8.48
CA GLY A 239 11.73 13.25 8.76
C GLY A 239 11.80 14.28 7.62
N LYS A 240 12.82 14.25 6.76
CA LYS A 240 13.05 15.12 5.60
C LYS A 240 13.93 14.34 4.62
N LEU A 241 13.37 13.90 3.50
CA LEU A 241 14.16 13.66 2.31
C LEU A 241 14.30 15.04 1.68
N ASP A 242 15.35 15.75 2.08
CA ASP A 242 15.89 16.87 1.30
C ASP A 242 16.42 16.33 -0.04
#